data_AF-A0A929YX06-F1
#
_entry.id   AF-A0A929YX06-F1
#
_cell.length_a   1.000
_cell.length_b   1.000
_cell.length_c   1.000
_cell.angle_alpha   90.00
_cell.angle_beta   90.00
_cell.angle_gamma   90.00
#
_symmetry.space_group_name_H-M   'P 1'
#
loop_
_entity.id
_entity.type
_entity.pdbx_description
1 polymer ?
#
loop_
_entity_poly.entity_id
_entity_poly.type
_entity_poly.pdbx_seq_one_letter_code
_entity_poly.pdbx_strand_id
1 'polypeptide(L)'
;MGSIPPRIFARRLFNKPNQKRRNKKEEEERKKRKRVIQIQKHLFILYHHHAQPPQIMKNLIAIVVPILVALLSACGSEMPVIPSSPSCPPKTRNYVRAFIAPRSIEVESIDMKQGHILLRLPEDTARSVFPGASVSEEKNKLYKALSEEIENPLDWGVDNEISFCHTYLALGIRSFKVERTTMNGTTEDISSQTDIQFLSFQRVLKSHFKMEPERVQKRLATLTAEDMKWLPAGDEASIHLYVPKTQAKSLTISIGFADGTVLQKTIDRFQ
;
A
#
# COMPACT_ATOMS: atom_id res chain seq x y z
N MET A 1 -12.37 26.65 -119.06
CA MET A 1 -11.74 27.02 -117.76
C MET A 1 -12.88 27.60 -116.92
N GLY A 2 -13.34 27.06 -115.78
CA GLY A 2 -12.69 26.25 -114.72
C GLY A 2 -12.58 27.13 -113.46
N SER A 3 -12.94 26.74 -112.24
CA SER A 3 -13.47 25.48 -111.67
C SER A 3 -14.27 25.77 -110.36
N ILE A 4 -14.96 24.77 -109.79
CA ILE A 4 -15.79 24.86 -108.56
C ILE A 4 -15.08 24.12 -107.38
N PRO A 5 -15.72 23.91 -106.20
CA PRO A 5 -15.67 24.60 -104.88
C PRO A 5 -14.52 24.04 -103.96
N PRO A 6 -14.51 23.97 -102.58
CA PRO A 6 -15.51 24.36 -101.56
C PRO A 6 -15.03 24.94 -100.18
N ARG A 7 -16.03 25.46 -99.43
CA ARG A 7 -16.28 25.39 -97.96
C ARG A 7 -15.11 25.32 -96.95
N ILE A 8 -15.14 26.22 -95.95
CA ILE A 8 -14.65 25.92 -94.59
C ILE A 8 -15.76 26.15 -93.55
N PHE A 9 -16.17 25.06 -92.90
CA PHE A 9 -17.09 25.02 -91.76
C PHE A 9 -16.26 24.82 -90.49
N ALA A 10 -16.11 25.84 -89.64
CA ALA A 10 -15.17 25.76 -88.50
C ALA A 10 -15.64 26.49 -87.21
N ARG A 11 -16.78 26.09 -86.65
CA ARG A 11 -17.12 26.36 -85.24
C ARG A 11 -17.61 25.08 -84.56
N ARG A 12 -16.69 24.37 -83.86
CA ARG A 12 -16.88 23.44 -82.69
C ARG A 12 -15.75 22.39 -82.58
N LEU A 13 -14.52 22.80 -82.25
CA LEU A 13 -13.43 21.84 -81.94
C LEU A 13 -12.53 22.19 -80.73
N PHE A 14 -13.05 22.87 -79.70
CA PHE A 14 -12.33 23.02 -78.42
C PHE A 14 -13.24 22.84 -77.20
N ASN A 15 -13.38 21.60 -76.71
CA ASN A 15 -13.57 21.29 -75.26
C ASN A 15 -13.64 19.78 -74.85
N LYS A 16 -13.56 18.82 -75.79
CA LYS A 16 -13.81 17.41 -75.46
C LYS A 16 -12.85 16.70 -74.46
N PRO A 17 -11.55 17.02 -74.31
CA PRO A 17 -10.68 16.23 -73.42
C PRO A 17 -10.89 16.52 -71.92
N ASN A 18 -11.21 17.76 -71.54
CA ASN A 18 -11.38 18.13 -70.13
C ASN A 18 -12.69 17.58 -69.53
N GLN A 19 -13.78 17.54 -70.30
CA GLN A 19 -15.07 17.06 -69.82
C GLN A 19 -15.05 15.55 -69.52
N LYS A 20 -14.36 14.75 -70.36
CA LYS A 20 -14.18 13.30 -70.12
C LYS A 20 -13.33 13.00 -68.87
N ARG A 21 -12.33 13.84 -68.57
CA ARG A 21 -11.52 13.75 -67.34
C ARG A 21 -12.31 14.15 -66.08
N ARG A 22 -13.13 15.21 -66.13
CA ARG A 22 -14.03 15.60 -65.02
C ARG A 22 -15.01 14.49 -64.68
N ASN A 23 -15.75 13.97 -65.67
CA ASN A 23 -16.76 12.94 -65.45
C ASN A 23 -16.16 11.67 -64.83
N LYS A 24 -14.95 11.24 -65.24
CA LYS A 24 -14.27 10.09 -64.63
C LYS A 24 -13.89 10.35 -63.16
N LYS A 25 -13.41 11.55 -62.84
CA LYS A 25 -13.05 11.94 -61.47
C LYS A 25 -14.29 12.00 -60.55
N GLU A 26 -15.39 12.56 -61.04
CA GLU A 26 -16.68 12.58 -60.31
C GLU A 26 -17.25 11.18 -60.09
N GLU A 27 -17.08 10.26 -61.04
CA GLU A 27 -17.52 8.87 -60.89
C GLU A 27 -16.67 8.10 -59.86
N GLU A 28 -15.35 8.31 -59.85
CA GLU A 28 -14.45 7.77 -58.83
C GLU A 28 -14.75 8.34 -57.43
N GLU A 29 -15.04 9.63 -57.31
CA GLU A 29 -15.48 10.25 -56.05
C GLU A 29 -16.83 9.71 -55.58
N ARG A 30 -17.81 9.52 -56.48
CA ARG A 30 -19.09 8.85 -56.14
C ARG A 30 -18.87 7.41 -55.65
N LYS A 31 -17.96 6.64 -56.28
CA LYS A 31 -17.60 5.28 -55.83
C LYS A 31 -16.91 5.29 -54.47
N LYS A 32 -16.00 6.25 -54.21
CA LYS A 32 -15.38 6.44 -52.89
C LYS A 32 -16.42 6.78 -51.82
N ARG A 33 -17.31 7.75 -52.07
CA ARG A 33 -18.40 8.12 -51.13
C ARG A 33 -19.31 6.93 -50.80
N LYS A 34 -19.70 6.12 -51.79
CA LYS A 34 -20.48 4.88 -51.54
C LYS A 34 -19.74 3.90 -50.63
N ARG A 35 -18.44 3.66 -50.86
CA ARG A 35 -17.62 2.80 -49.97
C ARG A 35 -17.52 3.35 -48.55
N VAL A 36 -17.32 4.65 -48.37
CA VAL A 36 -17.27 5.29 -47.05
C VAL A 36 -18.60 5.12 -46.30
N ILE A 37 -19.74 5.35 -46.96
CA ILE A 37 -21.07 5.16 -46.35
C ILE A 37 -21.30 3.68 -45.97
N GLN A 38 -20.84 2.73 -46.79
CA GLN A 38 -20.97 1.30 -46.50
C GLN A 38 -20.08 0.86 -45.33
N ILE A 39 -18.85 1.37 -45.25
CA ILE A 39 -17.94 1.17 -44.11
C ILE A 39 -18.52 1.80 -42.84
N GLN A 40 -19.06 3.03 -42.91
CA GLN A 40 -19.73 3.67 -41.77
C GLN A 40 -20.95 2.88 -41.29
N LYS A 41 -21.75 2.30 -42.19
CA LYS A 41 -22.87 1.41 -41.80
C LYS A 41 -22.39 0.13 -41.09
N HIS A 42 -21.32 -0.51 -41.56
CA HIS A 42 -20.76 -1.67 -40.87
C HIS A 42 -20.15 -1.30 -39.51
N LEU A 43 -19.45 -0.16 -39.41
CA LEU A 43 -18.96 0.37 -38.13
C LEU A 43 -20.11 0.71 -37.17
N PHE A 44 -21.21 1.27 -37.65
CA PHE A 44 -22.39 1.59 -36.83
C PHE A 44 -23.10 0.32 -36.31
N ILE A 45 -23.17 -0.73 -37.12
CA ILE A 45 -23.67 -2.06 -36.71
C ILE A 45 -22.75 -2.68 -35.64
N LEU A 46 -21.42 -2.64 -35.84
CA LEU A 46 -20.43 -3.05 -34.83
C LEU A 46 -20.58 -2.25 -33.52
N TYR A 47 -20.74 -0.94 -33.60
CA TYR A 47 -20.88 -0.08 -32.43
C TYR A 47 -22.19 -0.34 -31.67
N HIS A 48 -23.30 -0.56 -32.37
CA HIS A 48 -24.58 -0.91 -31.72
C HIS A 48 -24.59 -2.30 -31.09
N HIS A 49 -23.87 -3.28 -31.66
CA HIS A 49 -23.69 -4.59 -31.02
C HIS A 49 -22.79 -4.55 -29.77
N HIS A 50 -22.02 -3.47 -29.56
CA HIS A 50 -21.27 -3.23 -28.33
C HIS A 50 -21.93 -2.23 -27.36
N ALA A 51 -23.05 -1.60 -27.74
CA ALA A 51 -23.75 -0.60 -26.92
C ALA A 51 -24.59 -1.20 -25.77
N GLN A 52 -24.74 -2.53 -25.71
CA GLN A 52 -25.25 -3.24 -24.55
C GLN A 52 -24.22 -4.28 -24.11
N PRO A 53 -23.63 -4.18 -22.90
CA PRO A 53 -22.83 -5.27 -22.38
C PRO A 53 -23.78 -6.45 -22.08
N PRO A 54 -23.61 -7.64 -22.71
CA PRO A 54 -24.38 -8.80 -22.32
C PRO A 54 -24.14 -9.07 -20.82
N GLN A 55 -25.16 -9.56 -20.09
CA GLN A 55 -25.06 -9.80 -18.63
C GLN A 55 -23.83 -10.65 -18.26
N ILE A 56 -23.45 -11.58 -19.14
CA ILE A 56 -22.23 -12.39 -19.06
C ILE A 56 -20.97 -11.52 -18.90
N MET A 57 -20.86 -10.39 -19.60
CA MET A 57 -19.72 -9.48 -19.51
C MET A 57 -19.75 -8.63 -18.22
N LYS A 58 -20.93 -8.27 -17.70
CA LYS A 58 -21.04 -7.66 -16.37
C LYS A 58 -20.62 -8.64 -15.26
N ASN A 59 -21.05 -9.90 -15.36
CA ASN A 59 -20.67 -10.95 -14.41
C ASN A 59 -19.18 -11.30 -14.51
N LEU A 60 -18.63 -11.37 -15.72
CA LEU A 60 -17.18 -11.52 -15.93
C LEU A 60 -16.40 -10.35 -15.34
N ILE A 61 -16.82 -9.08 -15.53
CA ILE A 61 -16.16 -7.94 -14.88
C ILE A 61 -16.27 -8.04 -13.35
N ALA A 62 -17.44 -8.41 -12.82
CA ALA A 62 -17.66 -8.59 -11.37
C ALA A 62 -16.87 -9.76 -10.76
N ILE A 63 -16.39 -10.73 -11.54
CA ILE A 63 -15.56 -11.85 -11.09
C ILE A 63 -14.07 -11.56 -11.34
N VAL A 64 -13.73 -11.08 -12.53
CA VAL A 64 -12.36 -10.80 -12.97
C VAL A 64 -11.76 -9.59 -12.26
N VAL A 65 -12.53 -8.54 -11.93
CA VAL A 65 -11.99 -7.37 -11.22
C VAL A 65 -11.58 -7.72 -9.78
N PRO A 66 -12.39 -8.41 -8.94
CA PRO A 66 -11.92 -8.88 -7.63
C PRO A 66 -10.72 -9.83 -7.73
N ILE A 67 -10.70 -10.72 -8.73
CA ILE A 67 -9.57 -11.63 -8.95
C ILE A 67 -8.31 -10.85 -9.38
N LEU A 68 -8.41 -9.84 -10.24
CA LEU A 68 -7.26 -8.98 -10.58
C LEU A 68 -6.82 -8.12 -9.40
N VAL A 69 -7.73 -7.61 -8.58
CA VAL A 69 -7.39 -6.88 -7.35
C VAL A 69 -6.67 -7.80 -6.35
N ALA A 70 -7.14 -9.04 -6.20
CA ALA A 70 -6.48 -10.06 -5.38
C ALA A 70 -5.09 -10.44 -5.95
N LEU A 71 -4.96 -10.66 -7.26
CA LEU A 71 -3.69 -10.99 -7.92
C LEU A 71 -2.70 -9.81 -7.91
N LEU A 72 -3.17 -8.57 -8.08
CA LEU A 72 -2.34 -7.37 -7.93
C LEU A 72 -1.94 -7.14 -6.47
N SER A 73 -2.75 -7.53 -5.49
CA SER A 73 -2.35 -7.57 -4.08
C SER A 73 -1.38 -8.72 -3.74
N ALA A 74 -1.33 -9.76 -4.58
CA ALA A 74 -0.40 -10.88 -4.47
C ALA A 74 0.92 -10.66 -5.22
N CYS A 75 0.97 -9.73 -6.18
CA CYS A 75 2.21 -9.13 -6.69
C CYS A 75 2.81 -8.13 -5.67
N GLY A 76 2.95 -8.57 -4.42
CA GLY A 76 3.87 -7.93 -3.50
C GLY A 76 5.28 -8.06 -4.07
N SER A 77 5.96 -6.94 -4.27
CA SER A 77 7.41 -6.94 -4.41
C SER A 77 7.99 -7.71 -3.22
N GLU A 78 8.82 -8.71 -3.46
CA GLU A 78 9.47 -9.50 -2.40
C GLU A 78 10.10 -8.53 -1.40
N MET A 79 9.51 -8.44 -0.20
CA MET A 79 10.01 -7.54 0.83
C MET A 79 11.38 -8.03 1.28
N PRO A 80 12.34 -7.11 1.54
CA PRO A 80 13.67 -7.51 1.98
C PRO A 80 13.56 -8.30 3.28
N VAL A 81 14.05 -9.54 3.25
CA VAL A 81 14.19 -10.39 4.43
C VAL A 81 15.31 -9.80 5.28
N ILE A 82 14.93 -9.14 6.38
CA ILE A 82 15.87 -8.55 7.33
C ILE A 82 16.51 -9.69 8.16
N PRO A 83 17.85 -9.72 8.30
CA PRO A 83 18.55 -10.79 9.01
C PRO A 83 18.17 -10.87 10.51
N SER A 84 18.48 -12.01 11.12
CA SER A 84 18.15 -12.33 12.51
C SER A 84 18.89 -11.46 13.53
N SER A 85 18.27 -11.33 14.71
CA SER A 85 18.71 -10.52 15.84
C SER A 85 20.10 -10.92 16.38
N PRO A 86 20.84 -9.99 17.04
CA PRO A 86 22.12 -10.30 17.68
C PRO A 86 21.98 -11.35 18.81
N SER A 87 23.04 -12.12 19.03
CA SER A 87 23.07 -13.15 20.08
C SER A 87 23.27 -12.56 21.48
N CYS A 88 22.64 -13.19 22.47
CA CYS A 88 22.46 -12.59 23.79
C CYS A 88 23.41 -13.15 24.85
N PRO A 89 23.77 -12.36 25.88
CA PRO A 89 24.59 -12.85 26.98
C PRO A 89 23.86 -13.98 27.74
N PRO A 90 24.51 -15.11 28.03
CA PRO A 90 23.91 -16.17 28.84
C PRO A 90 23.51 -15.65 30.23
N LYS A 91 22.45 -16.20 30.81
CA LYS A 91 21.82 -15.77 32.08
C LYS A 91 21.11 -14.41 32.02
N THR A 92 20.45 -14.15 30.88
CA THR A 92 19.52 -13.02 30.67
C THR A 92 18.39 -13.06 31.71
N ARG A 93 18.31 -12.06 32.60
CA ARG A 93 17.28 -12.01 33.65
C ARG A 93 16.02 -11.29 33.17
N ASN A 94 14.88 -11.97 33.26
CA ASN A 94 13.53 -11.61 32.78
C ASN A 94 13.46 -11.37 31.26
N TYR A 95 12.50 -12.04 30.62
CA TYR A 95 12.26 -11.88 29.18
C TYR A 95 11.59 -10.54 28.87
N VAL A 96 10.54 -10.17 29.60
CA VAL A 96 9.96 -8.81 29.53
C VAL A 96 10.51 -7.96 30.69
N ARG A 97 11.30 -6.94 30.36
CA ARG A 97 11.89 -6.02 31.36
C ARG A 97 10.95 -4.92 31.81
N ALA A 98 10.23 -4.32 30.87
CA ALA A 98 9.28 -3.25 31.15
C ALA A 98 8.12 -3.25 30.14
N PHE A 99 6.99 -2.75 30.62
CA PHE A 99 5.83 -2.42 29.81
C PHE A 99 5.86 -0.91 29.55
N ILE A 100 6.04 -0.52 28.30
CA ILE A 100 6.33 0.85 27.86
C ILE A 100 5.04 1.56 27.48
N ALA A 101 4.83 2.75 28.02
CA ALA A 101 3.81 3.67 27.53
C ALA A 101 4.51 4.77 26.70
N PRO A 102 4.70 4.58 25.39
CA PRO A 102 5.46 5.53 24.58
C PRO A 102 4.76 6.90 24.51
N ARG A 103 5.55 7.95 24.32
CA ARG A 103 5.09 9.35 24.26
C ARG A 103 5.21 10.01 22.88
N SER A 104 5.85 9.32 21.95
CA SER A 104 6.16 9.79 20.60
C SER A 104 6.35 8.60 19.66
N ILE A 105 6.33 8.88 18.35
CA ILE A 105 6.73 7.93 17.31
C ILE A 105 7.98 8.52 16.67
N GLU A 106 9.07 7.76 16.69
CA GLU A 106 10.33 8.12 16.06
C GLU A 106 10.44 7.49 14.67
N VAL A 107 11.10 8.19 13.76
CA VAL A 107 11.37 7.72 12.40
C VAL A 107 12.88 7.57 12.30
N GLU A 108 13.36 6.33 12.28
CA GLU A 108 14.78 5.99 12.25
C GLU A 108 15.37 6.20 10.86
N SER A 109 14.63 5.82 9.82
CA SER A 109 15.02 6.02 8.43
C SER A 109 13.82 6.03 7.48
N ILE A 110 14.03 6.58 6.28
CA ILE A 110 13.04 6.62 5.19
C ILE A 110 13.77 6.31 3.88
N ASP A 111 13.36 5.25 3.19
CA ASP A 111 13.69 5.04 1.78
C ASP A 111 12.47 5.41 0.92
N MET A 112 12.45 6.66 0.44
CA MET A 112 11.43 7.19 -0.46
C MET A 112 11.30 6.36 -1.76
N LYS A 113 12.40 5.81 -2.28
CA LYS A 113 12.39 5.02 -3.54
C LYS A 113 11.67 3.70 -3.36
N GLN A 114 11.71 3.13 -2.15
CA GLN A 114 10.99 1.90 -1.80
C GLN A 114 9.62 2.18 -1.18
N GLY A 115 9.35 3.41 -0.73
CA GLY A 115 8.19 3.70 0.10
C GLY A 115 8.32 3.09 1.50
N HIS A 116 9.54 2.80 1.95
CA HIS A 116 9.82 2.15 3.22
C HIS A 116 10.14 3.19 4.30
N ILE A 117 9.48 3.08 5.44
CA ILE A 117 9.67 3.93 6.62
C ILE A 117 10.01 2.99 7.79
N LEU A 118 11.11 3.27 8.48
CA LEU A 118 11.49 2.57 9.71
C LEU A 118 11.07 3.41 10.91
N LEU A 119 10.21 2.84 11.76
CA LEU A 119 9.67 3.50 12.95
C LEU A 119 10.14 2.83 14.22
N ARG A 120 10.17 3.61 15.30
CA ARG A 120 10.50 3.17 16.66
C ARG A 120 9.51 3.77 17.63
N LEU A 121 9.18 3.01 18.68
CA LEU A 121 8.39 3.47 19.82
C LEU A 121 9.33 3.67 21.01
N PRO A 122 9.95 4.85 21.17
CA PRO A 122 10.94 5.08 22.21
C PRO A 122 10.35 4.90 23.61
N GLU A 123 11.20 4.49 24.55
CA GLU A 123 10.82 4.38 25.95
C GLU A 123 10.54 5.76 26.58
N ASP A 124 9.46 5.85 27.36
CA ASP A 124 9.23 6.94 28.32
C ASP A 124 9.24 6.37 29.75
N THR A 125 10.42 6.33 30.37
CA THR A 125 10.62 5.78 31.73
C THR A 125 9.69 6.39 32.78
N ALA A 126 9.20 7.62 32.59
CA ALA A 126 8.26 8.26 33.50
C ALA A 126 6.89 7.56 33.49
N ARG A 127 6.46 7.03 32.34
CA ARG A 127 5.17 6.32 32.18
C ARG A 127 5.32 4.80 32.10
N SER A 128 6.49 4.29 31.72
CA SER A 128 6.80 2.85 31.71
C SER A 128 6.63 2.21 33.09
N VAL A 129 6.33 0.92 33.06
CA VAL A 129 6.02 0.07 34.21
C VAL A 129 7.05 -1.06 34.27
N PHE A 130 7.88 -1.04 35.30
CA PHE A 130 9.03 -1.94 35.47
C PHE A 130 9.25 -2.25 36.96
N PRO A 131 9.87 -3.38 37.31
CA PRO A 131 10.08 -3.78 38.70
C PRO A 131 11.27 -3.01 39.30
N GLY A 132 11.13 -2.54 40.55
CA GLY A 132 12.27 -1.98 41.28
C GLY A 132 11.92 -1.34 42.62
N ALA A 133 12.85 -1.38 43.57
CA ALA A 133 12.68 -0.79 44.90
C ALA A 133 12.60 0.75 44.89
N SER A 134 13.07 1.40 43.82
CA SER A 134 12.97 2.85 43.59
C SER A 134 11.70 3.27 42.83
N VAL A 135 10.80 2.33 42.55
CA VAL A 135 9.55 2.52 41.80
C VAL A 135 8.37 2.50 42.76
N SER A 136 7.30 3.26 42.49
CA SER A 136 6.14 3.30 43.39
C SER A 136 5.47 1.93 43.54
N GLU A 137 4.78 1.72 44.66
CA GLU A 137 4.13 0.44 44.96
C GLU A 137 3.05 0.11 43.92
N GLU A 138 2.33 1.11 43.43
CA GLU A 138 1.31 0.98 42.38
C GLU A 138 1.93 0.50 41.06
N LYS A 139 3.06 1.08 40.66
CA LYS A 139 3.78 0.64 39.45
C LYS A 139 4.35 -0.76 39.59
N ASN A 140 4.88 -1.13 40.76
CA ASN A 140 5.33 -2.50 41.03
C ASN A 140 4.17 -3.52 41.01
N LYS A 141 3.02 -3.18 41.60
CA LYS A 141 1.79 -3.99 41.53
C LYS A 141 1.28 -4.14 40.09
N LEU A 142 1.31 -3.06 39.31
CA LEU A 142 0.91 -3.08 37.91
C LEU A 142 1.88 -3.91 37.06
N TYR A 143 3.19 -3.80 37.26
CA TYR A 143 4.19 -4.65 36.59
C TYR A 143 3.92 -6.14 36.87
N LYS A 144 3.66 -6.48 38.14
CA LYS A 144 3.36 -7.85 38.56
C LYS A 144 2.10 -8.37 37.87
N ALA A 145 0.99 -7.64 37.90
CA ALA A 145 -0.26 -8.04 37.25
C ALA A 145 -0.11 -8.21 35.73
N LEU A 146 0.60 -7.30 35.05
CA LEU A 146 0.86 -7.39 33.61
C LEU A 146 1.78 -8.56 33.27
N SER A 147 2.76 -8.87 34.12
CA SER A 147 3.65 -10.02 33.95
C SER A 147 2.93 -11.35 34.16
N GLU A 148 2.03 -11.41 35.15
CA GLU A 148 1.16 -12.57 35.41
C GLU A 148 0.19 -12.81 34.24
N GLU A 149 -0.36 -11.75 33.61
CA GLU A 149 -1.23 -11.87 32.41
C GLU A 149 -0.53 -12.56 31.22
N ILE A 150 0.79 -12.39 31.10
CA ILE A 150 1.59 -12.95 29.99
C ILE A 150 2.51 -14.10 30.41
N GLU A 151 2.36 -14.59 31.64
CA GLU A 151 3.20 -15.61 32.27
C GLU A 151 4.72 -15.32 32.18
N ASN A 152 5.10 -14.03 32.22
CA ASN A 152 6.50 -13.60 32.25
C ASN A 152 7.14 -14.01 33.58
N PRO A 153 8.26 -14.75 33.57
CA PRO A 153 8.96 -15.11 34.79
C PRO A 153 9.34 -13.87 35.60
N LEU A 154 8.84 -13.82 36.84
CA LEU A 154 9.17 -12.78 37.81
C LEU A 154 10.47 -13.08 38.57
N ASP A 155 10.85 -14.36 38.65
CA ASP A 155 12.06 -14.82 39.31
C ASP A 155 13.29 -14.61 38.42
N TRP A 156 14.23 -13.82 38.95
CA TRP A 156 15.43 -13.35 38.25
C TRP A 156 16.49 -14.46 38.10
N GLY A 157 16.22 -15.48 37.30
CA GLY A 157 17.14 -16.62 37.15
C GLY A 157 16.81 -17.67 36.08
N VAL A 158 15.87 -17.43 35.16
CA VAL A 158 15.57 -18.37 34.07
C VAL A 158 16.69 -18.35 33.03
N ASP A 159 17.17 -19.52 32.61
CA ASP A 159 18.16 -19.62 31.53
C ASP A 159 17.52 -19.28 30.17
N ASN A 160 18.23 -18.47 29.39
CA ASN A 160 17.78 -17.98 28.08
C ASN A 160 18.19 -18.95 26.97
N GLU A 161 17.46 -20.06 26.84
CA GLU A 161 17.70 -21.09 25.83
C GLU A 161 17.48 -20.58 24.38
N ILE A 162 16.81 -19.45 24.20
CA ILE A 162 16.37 -18.91 22.90
C ILE A 162 17.28 -17.78 22.39
N SER A 163 18.23 -17.33 23.20
CA SER A 163 19.09 -16.19 22.85
C SER A 163 18.30 -14.92 22.46
N PHE A 164 17.31 -14.51 23.27
CA PHE A 164 16.60 -13.23 23.08
C PHE A 164 16.95 -12.15 24.13
N CYS A 165 17.23 -10.91 23.71
CA CYS A 165 18.09 -9.96 24.44
C CYS A 165 17.37 -9.01 25.42
N HIS A 166 16.29 -9.48 26.04
CA HIS A 166 15.26 -8.69 26.73
C HIS A 166 14.30 -7.96 25.78
N THR A 167 13.02 -7.99 26.13
CA THR A 167 11.94 -7.33 25.40
C THR A 167 11.34 -6.21 26.25
N TYR A 168 11.00 -5.12 25.58
CA TYR A 168 10.10 -4.10 26.10
C TYR A 168 8.81 -4.16 25.30
N LEU A 169 7.64 -4.10 25.96
CA LEU A 169 6.34 -4.26 25.32
C LEU A 169 5.50 -2.98 25.41
N ALA A 170 5.02 -2.46 24.29
CA ALA A 170 4.12 -1.32 24.24
C ALA A 170 2.78 -1.65 24.92
N LEU A 171 2.37 -0.78 25.83
CA LEU A 171 1.09 -0.87 26.54
C LEU A 171 -0.04 -0.30 25.70
N GLY A 172 -1.15 -1.04 25.66
CA GLY A 172 -2.45 -0.48 25.32
C GLY A 172 -2.64 -0.01 23.88
N ILE A 173 -1.75 -0.34 22.92
CA ILE A 173 -1.98 -0.01 21.51
C ILE A 173 -3.26 -0.70 21.02
N ARG A 174 -4.12 0.06 20.34
CA ARG A 174 -5.42 -0.39 19.82
C ARG A 174 -5.61 -0.16 18.33
N SER A 175 -4.97 0.85 17.77
CA SER A 175 -5.10 1.18 16.35
C SER A 175 -3.80 1.78 15.80
N PHE A 176 -3.62 1.58 14.50
CA PHE A 176 -2.50 2.11 13.75
C PHE A 176 -3.05 2.59 12.41
N LYS A 177 -2.79 3.83 12.03
CA LYS A 177 -3.33 4.49 10.84
C LYS A 177 -2.23 5.23 10.09
N VAL A 178 -2.27 5.22 8.77
CA VAL A 178 -1.42 6.08 7.92
C VAL A 178 -2.30 6.89 7.00
N GLU A 179 -2.15 8.21 7.08
CA GLU A 179 -2.84 9.17 6.24
C GLU A 179 -1.83 9.90 5.35
N ARG A 180 -2.25 10.24 4.14
CA ARG A 180 -1.48 10.98 3.15
C ARG A 180 -2.14 12.32 2.89
N THR A 181 -1.41 13.42 3.06
CA THR A 181 -1.83 14.72 2.55
C THR A 181 -1.24 14.93 1.17
N THR A 182 -2.09 15.03 0.16
CA THR A 182 -1.72 15.21 -1.25
C THR A 182 -1.18 16.62 -1.52
N MET A 183 -0.59 16.83 -2.71
CA MET A 183 -0.03 18.14 -3.09
C MET A 183 -1.07 19.27 -3.18
N ASN A 184 -2.34 18.97 -3.44
CA ASN A 184 -3.46 19.91 -3.38
C ASN A 184 -4.08 20.06 -1.97
N GLY A 185 -3.55 19.39 -0.95
CA GLY A 185 -3.96 19.55 0.45
C GLY A 185 -5.10 18.64 0.93
N THR A 186 -5.58 17.70 0.10
CA THR A 186 -6.55 16.67 0.53
C THR A 186 -5.85 15.66 1.42
N THR A 187 -6.47 15.26 2.53
CA THR A 187 -5.97 14.17 3.38
C THR A 187 -6.78 12.89 3.11
N GLU A 188 -6.08 11.77 2.90
CA GLU A 188 -6.64 10.48 2.53
C GLU A 188 -6.09 9.37 3.43
N ASP A 189 -6.93 8.47 3.90
CA ASP A 189 -6.48 7.26 4.63
C ASP A 189 -5.94 6.23 3.63
N ILE A 190 -4.66 5.88 3.79
CA ILE A 190 -3.95 4.91 2.94
C ILE A 190 -3.61 3.62 3.70
N SER A 191 -4.23 3.38 4.85
CA SER A 191 -4.00 2.16 5.68
C SER A 191 -4.41 0.87 4.96
N SER A 192 -5.39 0.94 4.03
CA SER A 192 -5.77 -0.17 3.15
C SER A 192 -4.77 -0.46 2.04
N GLN A 193 -3.78 0.41 1.86
CA GLN A 193 -2.72 0.32 0.84
C GLN A 193 -1.32 0.23 1.47
N THR A 194 -1.19 0.42 2.78
CA THR A 194 0.08 0.37 3.52
C THR A 194 0.27 -1.01 4.12
N ASP A 195 1.43 -1.64 3.90
CA ASP A 195 1.82 -2.86 4.61
C ASP A 195 2.65 -2.51 5.85
N ILE A 196 2.51 -3.32 6.90
CA ILE A 196 3.25 -3.20 8.16
C ILE A 196 3.95 -4.52 8.47
N GLN A 197 5.18 -4.43 8.97
CA GLN A 197 5.97 -5.58 9.41
C GLN A 197 6.69 -5.28 10.73
N PHE A 198 6.61 -6.20 11.69
CA PHE A 198 7.20 -6.09 13.03
C PHE A 198 7.45 -7.48 13.65
N LEU A 199 8.23 -7.55 14.74
CA LEU A 199 8.37 -8.78 15.52
C LEU A 199 7.16 -8.95 16.45
N SER A 200 6.44 -10.06 16.33
CA SER A 200 5.34 -10.41 17.24
C SER A 200 5.83 -11.31 18.36
N PHE A 201 5.56 -10.88 19.59
CA PHE A 201 5.79 -11.69 20.79
C PHE A 201 4.61 -12.62 21.08
N GLN A 202 3.50 -12.56 20.36
CA GLN A 202 2.29 -13.34 20.63
C GLN A 202 2.57 -14.86 20.72
N ARG A 203 3.40 -15.41 19.81
CA ARG A 203 3.84 -16.82 19.86
C ARG A 203 4.84 -17.09 20.99
N VAL A 204 5.74 -16.16 21.29
CA VAL A 204 6.68 -16.25 22.42
C VAL A 204 5.91 -16.39 23.72
N LEU A 205 4.95 -15.48 23.96
CA LEU A 205 4.07 -15.49 25.13
C LEU A 205 3.23 -16.77 25.19
N LYS A 206 2.57 -17.16 24.10
CA LYS A 206 1.79 -18.42 24.00
C LYS A 206 2.65 -19.69 24.17
N SER A 207 3.97 -19.59 24.08
CA SER A 207 4.91 -20.70 24.33
C SER A 207 5.53 -20.69 25.73
N HIS A 208 5.21 -19.69 26.57
CA HIS A 208 5.89 -19.40 27.83
C HIS A 208 7.40 -19.17 27.62
N PHE A 209 7.74 -18.36 26.61
CA PHE A 209 9.12 -18.03 26.24
C PHE A 209 9.94 -19.30 25.94
N LYS A 210 9.44 -20.14 25.03
CA LYS A 210 10.07 -21.38 24.50
C LYS A 210 10.32 -21.35 22.98
N MET A 211 9.90 -20.27 22.31
CA MET A 211 10.08 -20.05 20.87
C MET A 211 10.61 -18.65 20.60
N GLU A 212 11.35 -18.49 19.49
CA GLU A 212 11.75 -17.18 18.97
C GLU A 212 10.54 -16.32 18.55
N PRO A 213 10.64 -14.98 18.60
CA PRO A 213 9.59 -14.10 18.07
C PRO A 213 9.49 -14.22 16.55
N GLU A 214 8.26 -14.32 16.04
CA GLU A 214 8.02 -14.38 14.61
C GLU A 214 7.86 -12.99 14.01
N ARG A 215 8.26 -12.83 12.75
CA ARG A 215 8.05 -11.59 12.00
C ARG A 215 6.64 -11.60 11.40
N VAL A 216 5.75 -10.76 11.93
CA VAL A 216 4.41 -10.56 11.37
C VAL A 216 4.49 -9.56 10.22
N GLN A 217 3.80 -9.86 9.12
CA GLN A 217 3.61 -8.99 7.98
C GLN A 217 2.13 -9.00 7.58
N LYS A 218 1.48 -7.83 7.56
CA LYS A 218 0.05 -7.69 7.22
C LYS A 218 -0.20 -6.36 6.50
N ARG A 219 -1.36 -6.27 5.82
CA ARG A 219 -1.90 -4.97 5.42
C ARG A 219 -2.33 -4.22 6.68
N LEU A 220 -2.02 -2.93 6.79
CA LEU A 220 -2.29 -2.16 8.00
C LEU A 220 -3.79 -2.15 8.36
N ALA A 221 -4.68 -2.03 7.38
CA ALA A 221 -6.13 -2.13 7.58
C ALA A 221 -6.65 -3.51 8.01
N THR A 222 -5.84 -4.57 7.98
CA THR A 222 -6.20 -5.91 8.49
C THR A 222 -5.53 -6.24 9.83
N LEU A 223 -4.81 -5.27 10.42
CA LEU A 223 -4.15 -5.43 11.71
C LEU A 223 -5.18 -5.43 12.84
N THR A 224 -5.21 -6.50 13.63
CA THR A 224 -6.17 -6.64 14.73
C THR A 224 -5.62 -6.09 16.05
N ALA A 225 -6.52 -5.83 17.00
CA ALA A 225 -6.12 -5.45 18.36
C ALA A 225 -5.36 -6.57 19.10
N GLU A 226 -5.43 -7.85 18.66
CA GLU A 226 -4.59 -8.93 19.19
C GLU A 226 -3.19 -8.89 18.59
N ASP A 227 -3.05 -8.62 17.28
CA ASP A 227 -1.74 -8.46 16.62
C ASP A 227 -0.92 -7.30 17.22
N MET A 228 -1.61 -6.24 17.62
CA MET A 228 -1.02 -5.06 18.28
C MET A 228 -0.82 -5.26 19.79
N LYS A 229 -1.44 -6.28 20.39
CA LYS A 229 -1.31 -6.54 21.83
C LYS A 229 0.11 -7.01 22.09
N TRP A 230 0.85 -6.26 22.90
CA TRP A 230 2.27 -6.52 23.16
C TRP A 230 3.16 -6.39 21.91
N LEU A 231 2.89 -5.38 21.07
CA LEU A 231 3.89 -4.85 20.14
C LEU A 231 5.20 -4.55 20.90
N PRO A 232 6.37 -4.95 20.41
CA PRO A 232 7.62 -4.58 21.06
C PRO A 232 7.86 -3.07 20.93
N ALA A 233 8.61 -2.53 21.88
CA ALA A 233 8.96 -1.12 22.00
C ALA A 233 10.44 -0.95 22.40
N GLY A 234 10.89 0.29 22.51
CA GLY A 234 12.27 0.60 22.88
C GLY A 234 13.27 0.26 21.76
N ASP A 235 14.50 0.01 22.17
CA ASP A 235 15.66 0.29 21.30
C ASP A 235 15.95 -0.75 20.22
N GLU A 236 15.39 -1.95 20.37
CA GLU A 236 15.57 -3.11 19.46
C GLU A 236 14.28 -3.44 18.68
N ALA A 237 13.27 -2.57 18.75
CA ALA A 237 11.91 -2.84 18.29
C ALA A 237 11.49 -1.95 17.11
N SER A 238 12.14 -2.11 15.97
CA SER A 238 11.77 -1.37 14.75
C SER A 238 10.48 -1.92 14.11
N ILE A 239 9.57 -1.01 13.76
CA ILE A 239 8.33 -1.27 13.01
C ILE A 239 8.55 -0.76 11.58
N HIS A 240 8.39 -1.62 10.59
CA HIS A 240 8.56 -1.28 9.18
C HIS A 240 7.18 -0.97 8.57
N LEU A 241 7.04 0.20 7.96
CA LEU A 241 5.90 0.53 7.11
C LEU A 241 6.32 0.59 5.65
N TYR A 242 5.49 0.06 4.77
CA TYR A 242 5.67 0.12 3.33
C TYR A 242 4.44 0.79 2.73
N VAL A 243 4.58 2.07 2.40
CA VAL A 243 3.52 2.94 1.88
C VAL A 243 3.55 3.01 0.35
N PRO A 244 2.41 3.26 -0.33
CA PRO A 244 2.38 3.40 -1.78
C PRO A 244 3.29 4.52 -2.29
N LYS A 245 4.16 4.20 -3.26
CA LYS A 245 5.08 5.14 -3.92
C LYS A 245 4.31 6.21 -4.68
N THR A 246 4.00 7.31 -4.00
CA THR A 246 3.13 8.38 -4.49
C THR A 246 3.57 9.71 -3.91
N GLN A 247 3.61 10.75 -4.73
CA GLN A 247 3.99 12.09 -4.28
C GLN A 247 2.95 12.62 -3.30
N ALA A 248 3.40 13.00 -2.11
CA ALA A 248 2.60 13.59 -1.07
C ALA A 248 3.25 14.85 -0.52
N LYS A 249 2.41 15.79 -0.08
CA LYS A 249 2.86 16.95 0.70
C LYS A 249 3.37 16.49 2.07
N SER A 250 2.69 15.52 2.67
CA SER A 250 3.14 14.85 3.90
C SER A 250 2.45 13.50 4.09
N LEU A 251 3.05 12.65 4.94
CA LEU A 251 2.39 11.48 5.54
C LEU A 251 2.21 11.72 7.03
N THR A 252 1.08 11.32 7.60
CA THR A 252 0.84 11.32 9.04
C THR A 252 0.58 9.89 9.49
N ILE A 253 1.45 9.40 10.37
CA ILE A 253 1.30 8.12 11.06
C ILE A 253 0.64 8.40 12.41
N SER A 254 -0.42 7.67 12.73
CA SER A 254 -1.12 7.77 14.02
C SER A 254 -1.21 6.41 14.71
N ILE A 255 -0.96 6.37 16.02
CA ILE A 255 -1.12 5.19 16.88
C ILE A 255 -2.08 5.56 18.01
N GLY A 256 -3.20 4.84 18.10
CA GLY A 256 -4.23 5.03 19.12
C GLY A 256 -4.11 4.02 20.26
N PHE A 257 -4.37 4.49 21.48
CA PHE A 257 -4.20 3.74 22.72
C PHE A 257 -5.54 3.50 23.43
N ALA A 258 -5.55 2.51 24.34
CA ALA A 258 -6.74 2.06 25.06
C ALA A 258 -7.32 3.09 26.05
N ASP A 259 -6.52 4.07 26.46
CA ASP A 259 -6.91 5.23 27.27
C ASP A 259 -7.49 6.38 26.44
N GLY A 260 -7.54 6.25 25.10
CA GLY A 260 -7.95 7.30 24.17
C GLY A 260 -6.82 8.23 23.73
N THR A 261 -5.60 8.07 24.23
CA THR A 261 -4.42 8.82 23.74
C THR A 261 -4.17 8.47 22.27
N VAL A 262 -3.78 9.47 21.46
CA VAL A 262 -3.31 9.26 20.09
C VAL A 262 -1.94 9.92 19.94
N LEU A 263 -0.94 9.13 19.58
CA LEU A 263 0.36 9.63 19.15
C LEU A 263 0.33 9.86 17.64
N GLN A 264 0.88 10.99 17.19
CA GLN A 264 0.98 11.31 15.77
C GLN A 264 2.40 11.70 15.40
N LYS A 265 2.82 11.31 14.20
CA LYS A 265 4.07 11.73 13.57
C LYS A 265 3.84 12.07 12.11
N THR A 266 4.02 13.34 11.79
CA THR A 266 4.01 13.82 10.40
C THR A 266 5.42 13.80 9.81
N ILE A 267 5.51 13.36 8.56
CA ILE A 267 6.70 13.34 7.72
C ILE A 267 6.38 14.24 6.53
N ASP A 268 7.04 15.40 6.44
CA ASP A 268 6.84 16.36 5.35
C ASP A 268 7.61 15.96 4.09
N ARG A 269 7.06 16.35 2.92
CA ARG A 269 7.65 16.17 1.58
C ARG A 269 8.03 14.72 1.26
N PHE A 270 7.06 13.82 1.33
CA PHE A 270 7.22 12.44 0.90
C PHE A 270 7.14 12.36 -0.64
N GLN A 271 8.29 12.38 -1.31
CA GLN A 271 8.46 12.51 -2.76
C GLN A 271 9.53 11.57 -3.31
#